data_AF-A0A094CEN5-F1
#
_entry.id   AF-A0A094CEN5-F1
#
_cell.length_a   1.000
_cell.length_b   1.000
_cell.length_c   1.000
_cell.angle_alpha   90.00
_cell.angle_beta   90.00
_cell.angle_gamma   90.00
#
_symmetry.space_group_name_H-M   'P 1'
#
loop_
_entity.id
_entity.type
_entity.pdbx_description
1 polymer ?
#
loop_
_entity_poly.entity_id
_entity_poly.type
_entity_poly.pdbx_seq_one_letter_code
_entity_poly.pdbx_strand_id
1 'polypeptide(L)' 'RVNCIAPGYFPSNDKEEATADKGGPFEEHTRLVPVGEKEGTESEIAQGILFLAKNRFVTGEVLNIDNGDYLRNPVN' A
#
# COMPACT_ATOMS: atom_id res chain seq x y z
N ARG A 1 -3.95 -13.66 17.57
CA ARG A 1 -3.32 -12.33 17.58
C ARG A 1 -3.96 -11.54 16.47
N VAL A 2 -4.19 -10.25 16.70
CA VAL A 2 -4.89 -9.37 15.76
C VAL A 2 -3.90 -8.29 15.36
N ASN A 3 -3.74 -8.09 14.06
CA ASN A 3 -2.88 -7.06 13.46
C ASN A 3 -3.60 -6.54 12.20
N CYS A 4 -3.11 -5.43 11.65
CA CYS A 4 -3.62 -4.80 10.44
C CYS A 4 -2.48 -4.66 9.41
N ILE A 5 -2.85 -4.66 8.13
CA ILE A 5 -2.00 -4.23 7.03
C ILE A 5 -2.58 -2.92 6.52
N ALA A 6 -1.76 -1.88 6.40
CA ALA A 6 -2.10 -0.62 5.78
C ALA A 6 -1.34 -0.53 4.44
N PRO A 7 -1.94 -1.01 3.33
CA PRO A 7 -1.28 -1.00 2.04
C PRO A 7 -1.35 0.39 1.39
N GLY A 8 -0.36 0.71 0.58
CA GLY A 8 -0.47 1.76 -0.43
C GLY A 8 -1.39 1.33 -1.57
N TYR A 9 -1.47 2.14 -2.63
CA TYR A 9 -2.24 1.77 -3.81
C TYR A 9 -1.58 0.58 -4.54
N PHE A 10 -2.36 -0.47 -4.77
CA PHE A 10 -2.01 -1.59 -5.64
C PHE A 10 -3.25 -1.99 -6.46
N PRO A 11 -3.13 -2.21 -7.77
CA PRO A 11 -4.27 -2.57 -8.61
C PRO A 11 -4.75 -3.99 -8.29
N SER A 12 -6.07 -4.15 -8.15
CA SER A 12 -6.69 -5.48 -8.10
C SER A 12 -6.85 -6.03 -9.52
N ASN A 13 -6.62 -7.32 -9.71
CA ASN A 13 -6.81 -8.00 -11.01
C ASN A 13 -8.24 -7.84 -11.59
N ASP A 14 -9.23 -7.52 -10.76
CA ASP A 14 -10.56 -7.15 -11.21
C ASP A 14 -10.59 -5.64 -11.55
N LYS A 15 -10.47 -5.34 -12.85
CA LYS A 15 -10.97 -4.16 -13.61
C LYS A 15 -9.91 -3.29 -14.32
N GLU A 16 -9.79 -3.57 -15.61
CA GLU A 16 -9.71 -2.59 -16.72
C GLU A 16 -10.96 -1.65 -16.80
N GLU A 17 -11.86 -1.69 -15.81
CA GLU A 17 -13.22 -1.11 -15.87
C GLU A 17 -13.39 0.16 -15.01
N ALA A 18 -12.33 0.98 -14.90
CA ALA A 18 -12.42 2.34 -14.36
C ALA A 18 -11.84 3.36 -15.35
N THR A 19 -12.17 3.23 -16.64
CA THR A 19 -12.02 4.31 -17.61
C THR A 19 -13.23 5.25 -17.56
N ALA A 20 -13.45 5.92 -16.42
CA ALA A 20 -14.49 6.95 -16.34
C ALA A 20 -14.28 8.02 -15.25
N ASP A 21 -13.03 8.42 -14.95
CA ASP A 21 -12.74 9.82 -14.58
C ASP A 21 -11.23 10.08 -14.65
N LYS A 22 -10.73 10.45 -15.84
CA LYS A 22 -9.33 10.89 -16.03
C LYS A 22 -9.17 12.34 -15.55
N GLY A 23 -9.36 12.57 -14.25
CA GLY A 23 -9.31 13.89 -13.64
C GLY A 23 -9.39 13.90 -12.11
N GLY A 24 -8.64 13.03 -11.43
CA GLY A 24 -8.55 12.97 -9.96
C GLY A 24 -7.21 12.39 -9.48
N PRO A 25 -6.91 12.38 -8.16
CA PRO A 25 -5.58 12.40 -7.48
C PRO A 25 -4.60 11.23 -7.76
N PHE A 26 -4.86 10.44 -8.80
CA PHE A 26 -4.11 9.26 -9.21
C PHE A 26 -2.65 9.57 -9.62
N GLU A 27 -2.44 10.65 -10.39
CA GLU A 27 -1.09 11.05 -10.81
C GLU A 27 -0.28 11.77 -9.72
N GLU A 28 -0.93 12.29 -8.68
CA GLU A 28 -0.24 12.95 -7.57
C GLU A 28 0.27 11.93 -6.55
N HIS A 29 -0.52 10.90 -6.22
CA HIS A 29 -0.09 9.87 -5.28
C HIS A 29 1.07 9.02 -5.81
N THR A 30 1.09 8.69 -7.10
CA THR A 30 2.18 7.90 -7.72
C THR A 30 3.46 8.70 -7.99
N ARG A 31 3.41 10.04 -7.99
CA ARG A 31 4.61 10.89 -8.22
C ARG A 31 5.45 11.12 -6.96
N LEU A 32 4.87 10.94 -5.78
CA LEU A 32 5.45 11.37 -4.51
C LEU A 32 5.77 10.20 -3.56
N VAL A 33 5.71 8.97 -4.06
CA VAL A 33 6.04 7.77 -3.30
C VAL A 33 7.54 7.80 -2.93
N PRO A 34 7.90 7.72 -1.64
CA PRO A 34 9.30 7.90 -1.23
C PRO A 34 10.29 6.85 -1.75
N VAL A 35 9.90 5.58 -1.87
CA VAL A 35 10.79 4.46 -2.25
C VAL A 35 10.03 3.40 -3.05
N GLY A 36 10.66 2.73 -4.01
CA GLY A 36 10.10 1.54 -4.67
C GLY A 36 9.35 1.84 -5.98
N GLU A 37 8.63 0.83 -6.48
CA GLU A 37 7.77 0.97 -7.65
C GLU A 37 6.60 1.91 -7.33
N LYS A 38 6.12 2.65 -8.34
CA LYS A 38 5.02 3.63 -8.15
C LYS A 38 3.71 2.97 -7.71
N GLU A 39 3.52 1.72 -8.08
CA GLU A 39 2.35 0.91 -7.75
C GLU A 39 2.81 -0.29 -6.94
N GLY A 40 2.15 -0.56 -5.81
CA GLY A 40 2.38 -1.77 -5.05
C GLY A 40 1.86 -3.00 -5.80
N THR A 41 2.30 -4.18 -5.38
CA THR A 41 1.90 -5.46 -5.96
C THR A 41 1.14 -6.33 -4.96
N GLU A 42 0.23 -7.17 -5.44
CA GLU A 42 -0.45 -8.16 -4.60
C GLU A 42 0.54 -9.08 -3.85
N SER A 43 1.69 -9.38 -4.48
CA SER A 43 2.75 -10.20 -3.88
C SER A 43 3.38 -9.54 -2.65
N GLU A 44 3.63 -8.23 -2.68
CA GLU A 44 4.20 -7.50 -1.54
C GLU A 44 3.23 -7.52 -0.34
N ILE A 45 1.95 -7.30 -0.60
CA ILE A 45 0.91 -7.37 0.43
C ILE A 45 0.82 -8.79 1.01
N ALA A 46 0.82 -9.81 0.15
CA ALA A 46 0.78 -11.21 0.57
C ALA A 46 1.98 -11.60 1.46
N GLN A 47 3.19 -11.09 1.16
CA GLN A 47 4.37 -11.32 1.99
C GLN A 47 4.22 -10.71 3.39
N GLY A 48 3.66 -9.49 3.48
CA GLY A 48 3.35 -8.86 4.76
C GLY A 48 2.35 -9.64 5.61
N ILE A 49 1.28 -10.14 4.97
CA ILE A 49 0.30 -11.02 5.61
C ILE A 49 0.98 -12.29 6.13
N LEU A 50 1.81 -12.94 5.29
CA LEU A 50 2.53 -14.16 5.68
C LEU A 50 3.48 -13.91 6.85
N PHE A 51 4.17 -12.76 6.87
CA PHE A 51 5.02 -12.35 7.99
C PHE A 51 4.22 -12.26 9.29
N LEU A 52 3.10 -11.52 9.30
CA LEU A 52 2.27 -11.36 10.50
C LEU A 52 1.62 -12.67 10.95
N ALA A 53 1.24 -13.54 10.01
CA ALA A 53 0.68 -14.85 10.30
C ALA A 53 1.69 -15.78 11.00
N LYS A 54 2.97 -15.73 10.60
CA LYS A 54 4.03 -16.61 11.15
C LYS A 54 4.76 -16.03 12.35
N ASN A 55 4.92 -14.72 12.45
CA ASN A 55 5.51 -14.04 13.60
C ASN A 55 4.71 -14.45 14.85
N ARG A 56 5.32 -14.71 16.02
CA ARG A 56 4.62 -15.06 17.30
C ARG A 56 4.64 -13.96 18.37
N PHE A 57 5.38 -12.89 18.12
CA PHE A 57 5.75 -11.86 19.10
C PHE A 57 4.98 -10.55 18.90
N VAL A 58 4.33 -10.37 17.75
CA VAL A 58 3.60 -9.14 17.39
C VAL A 58 2.09 -9.35 17.52
N THR A 59 1.42 -8.38 18.16
CA THR A 59 -0.03 -8.23 18.25
C THR A 59 -0.38 -6.75 18.41
N GLY A 60 -1.51 -6.31 17.84
CA GLY A 60 -1.95 -4.91 17.87
C GLY A 60 -1.23 -4.00 16.87
N GLU A 61 -0.44 -4.57 15.95
CA GLU A 61 0.37 -3.81 15.00
C GLU A 61 -0.44 -3.38 13.77
N VAL A 62 -0.12 -2.20 13.23
CA VAL A 62 -0.57 -1.73 11.91
C VAL A 62 0.65 -1.63 11.02
N LEU A 63 0.87 -2.65 10.19
CA LEU A 63 2.03 -2.73 9.32
C LEU A 63 1.77 -1.96 8.02
N ASN A 64 2.47 -0.84 7.85
CA ASN A 64 2.43 -0.05 6.62
C ASN A 64 3.23 -0.75 5.51
N ILE A 65 2.59 -1.00 4.37
CA ILE A 65 3.19 -1.52 3.13
C ILE A 65 2.77 -0.59 2.01
N ASP A 66 3.27 0.63 2.09
CA ASP A 66 2.81 1.80 1.33
C ASP A 66 3.96 2.58 0.71
N ASN A 67 5.12 1.93 0.59
CA ASN A 67 6.32 2.54 0.02
C ASN A 67 6.79 3.82 0.76
N GLY A 68 6.38 3.97 2.02
CA GLY A 68 6.72 5.10 2.87
C GLY A 68 5.79 6.31 2.75
N ASP A 69 4.67 6.21 2.02
CA ASP A 69 3.73 7.34 1.87
C ASP A 69 3.22 7.88 3.21
N TYR A 70 2.98 7.01 4.20
CA TYR A 70 2.63 7.45 5.56
C TYR A 70 3.72 8.33 6.23
N LEU A 71 4.99 8.14 5.87
CA LEU A 71 6.12 8.90 6.39
C LEU A 71 6.44 10.14 5.54
N ARG A 72 5.68 10.37 4.46
CA ARG A 72 5.90 11.51 3.57
C ARG A 72 5.72 12.80 4.33
N ASN A 73 6.71 13.70 4.24
CA ASN A 73 6.59 15.04 4.79
C ASN A 73 5.51 15.79 3.99
N PRO A 74 4.48 16.39 4.63
CA PRO A 74 3.56 17.28 3.93
C PRO A 74 4.35 18.37 3.20
N VAL A 75 4.10 18.52 1.91
CA VAL A 75 4.70 19.60 1.12
C VAL A 75 4.03 20.90 1.58
N ASN A 76 4.81 21.85 2.09
CA ASN A 76 4.35 23.22 2.38
C ASN A 76 3.97 23.95 1.09
#